data_AF-A0A1A8E4A6-F1
#
_entry.id   AF-A0A1A8E4A6-F1
#
_cell.length_a   1.000
_cell.length_b   1.000
_cell.length_c   1.000
_cell.angle_alpha   90.00
_cell.angle_beta   90.00
_cell.angle_gamma   90.00
#
_symmetry.space_group_name_H-M   'P 1'
#
loop_
_entity.id
_entity.type
_entity.pdbx_description
1 polymer ?
#
loop_
_entity_poly.entity_id
_entity_poly.type
_entity_poly.pdbx_seq_one_letter_code
_entity_poly.pdbx_strand_id
1 'polypeptide(L)'
;TFLYYRHCRHFPMLLDAPDKCGGANGSGEVFLLLVIKSSPKNYDRREVLRKTWAKERLYKGAWIRRLFIVGTSGVDQEKAKLNTLLQMEQDEFG
;
A
#
# COMPACT_ATOMS: atom_id res chain seq x y z
N THR A 1 15.78 20.00 -6.82
CA THR A 1 15.17 18.81 -7.47
C THR A 1 13.65 18.91 -7.57
N PHE A 2 12.92 19.25 -6.50
CA PHE A 2 11.45 19.42 -6.54
C PHE A 2 10.94 20.29 -7.70
N LEU A 3 11.54 21.47 -7.91
CA LEU A 3 11.13 22.38 -8.98
C LEU A 3 11.31 21.80 -10.39
N TYR A 4 12.38 21.02 -10.62
CA TYR A 4 12.63 20.38 -11.92
C TYR A 4 11.61 19.30 -12.26
N TYR A 5 11.10 18.58 -11.26
CA TYR A 5 10.20 17.44 -11.45
C TYR A 5 8.75 17.69 -11.02
N ARG A 6 8.35 18.95 -10.76
CA ARG A 6 6.96 19.30 -10.35
C ARG A 6 5.87 18.86 -11.34
N HIS A 7 6.24 18.70 -12.61
CA HIS A 7 5.36 18.29 -13.71
C HIS A 7 5.34 16.77 -13.91
N CYS A 8 6.32 16.05 -13.36
CA CYS A 8 6.37 14.59 -13.40
C CYS A 8 5.39 14.04 -12.36
N ARG A 9 4.18 13.72 -12.80
CA ARG A 9 3.11 13.16 -11.95
C ARG A 9 2.71 11.75 -12.33
N HIS A 10 3.19 11.25 -13.46
CA HIS A 10 2.98 9.87 -13.88
C HIS A 10 4.12 9.01 -13.36
N PHE A 11 3.81 8.12 -12.43
CA PHE A 11 4.72 7.13 -11.88
C PHE A 11 4.06 5.76 -12.09
N PRO A 12 4.72 4.81 -12.76
CA PRO A 12 4.12 3.51 -13.00
C PRO A 12 3.96 2.74 -11.69
N MET A 13 2.82 2.05 -11.57
CA MET A 13 2.60 1.11 -10.48
C MET A 13 3.51 -0.10 -10.68
N LEU A 14 4.33 -0.41 -9.68
CA LEU A 14 5.19 -1.61 -9.68
C LEU A 14 4.51 -2.79 -8.98
N LEU A 15 3.74 -2.50 -7.94
CA LEU A 15 2.93 -3.44 -7.17
C LEU A 15 1.54 -2.84 -7.08
N ASP A 16 0.52 -3.62 -7.43
CA ASP A 16 -0.88 -3.19 -7.42
C ASP A 16 -1.76 -4.22 -6.72
N ALA A 17 -2.92 -3.77 -6.24
CA ALA A 17 -3.90 -4.57 -5.50
C ALA A 17 -5.31 -4.37 -6.09
N PRO A 18 -5.54 -4.74 -7.38
CA PRO A 18 -6.77 -4.41 -8.10
C PRO A 18 -8.04 -4.97 -7.44
N ASP A 19 -7.93 -6.13 -6.78
CA ASP A 19 -9.07 -6.84 -6.21
C ASP A 19 -9.38 -6.45 -4.75
N LYS A 20 -8.53 -5.63 -4.09
CA LYS A 20 -8.65 -5.34 -2.65
C LYS A 20 -9.99 -4.71 -2.25
N CYS A 21 -10.58 -3.96 -3.19
CA CYS A 21 -11.84 -3.25 -3.00
C CYS A 21 -13.00 -3.86 -3.79
N GLY A 22 -12.86 -5.10 -4.29
CA GLY A 22 -13.91 -5.78 -5.06
C GLY A 22 -14.12 -5.23 -6.48
N GLY A 23 -13.16 -4.48 -7.01
CA GLY A 23 -13.22 -3.87 -8.35
C GLY A 23 -14.35 -2.84 -8.50
N ALA A 24 -14.70 -2.53 -9.76
CA ALA A 24 -15.70 -1.50 -10.08
C ALA A 24 -17.11 -1.79 -9.53
N ASN A 25 -17.42 -3.07 -9.30
CA ASN A 25 -18.76 -3.52 -8.88
C ASN A 25 -18.85 -3.81 -7.37
N GLY A 26 -17.73 -4.05 -6.69
CA GLY A 26 -17.67 -4.39 -5.26
C GLY A 26 -17.26 -3.24 -4.33
N SER A 27 -16.94 -2.07 -4.88
CA SER A 27 -16.47 -0.92 -4.09
C SER A 27 -17.49 -0.40 -3.07
N GLY A 28 -18.79 -0.64 -3.29
CA GLY A 28 -19.86 -0.29 -2.35
C GLY A 28 -19.81 -1.07 -1.03
N GLU A 29 -19.06 -2.18 -0.98
CA GLU A 29 -18.90 -2.99 0.23
C GLU A 29 -17.82 -2.45 1.18
N VAL A 30 -16.99 -1.50 0.72
CA VAL A 30 -15.94 -0.86 1.53
C VAL A 30 -16.46 0.47 2.07
N PHE A 31 -16.74 0.52 3.38
CA PHE A 31 -17.17 1.74 4.06
C PHE A 31 -16.00 2.69 4.35
N LEU A 32 -14.83 2.16 4.69
CA LEU A 32 -13.65 2.95 5.01
C LEU A 32 -12.40 2.32 4.41
N LEU A 33 -11.69 3.09 3.60
CA LEU A 33 -10.40 2.73 3.04
C LEU A 33 -9.27 3.51 3.73
N LEU A 34 -8.44 2.80 4.48
CA LEU A 34 -7.26 3.36 5.15
C LEU A 34 -6.07 3.36 4.19
N VAL A 35 -5.78 4.51 3.58
CA VAL A 35 -4.60 4.69 2.71
C VAL A 35 -3.45 5.27 3.52
N ILE A 36 -2.42 4.46 3.79
CA ILE A 36 -1.36 4.78 4.73
C ILE A 36 -0.04 4.93 3.99
N LYS A 37 0.54 6.13 4.04
CA LYS A 37 1.91 6.37 3.52
C LYS A 37 2.94 5.66 4.39
N SER A 38 3.83 4.89 3.76
CA SER A 38 4.93 4.23 4.45
C SER A 38 6.21 4.24 3.60
N SER A 39 7.36 4.22 4.27
CA SER A 39 8.64 3.98 3.58
C SER A 39 8.80 2.49 3.33
N PRO A 40 9.40 2.05 2.20
CA PRO A 40 9.68 0.64 1.96
C PRO A 40 10.39 -0.05 3.14
N LYS A 41 11.27 0.68 3.85
CA LYS A 41 12.02 0.19 5.01
C LYS A 41 11.19 -0.10 6.27
N ASN A 42 9.96 0.41 6.36
CA ASN A 42 9.15 0.38 7.57
C ASN A 42 8.25 -0.87 7.68
N TYR A 43 8.79 -2.06 7.40
CA TYR A 43 8.04 -3.32 7.49
C TYR A 43 7.43 -3.52 8.89
N ASP A 44 8.26 -3.44 9.94
CA ASP A 44 7.80 -3.65 11.32
C ASP A 44 6.67 -2.70 11.73
N ARG A 45 6.73 -1.44 11.25
CA ARG A 45 5.65 -0.48 11.49
C ARG A 45 4.37 -0.92 10.78
N ARG A 46 4.45 -1.31 9.51
CA ARG A 46 3.28 -1.81 8.77
C ARG A 46 2.69 -3.02 9.48
N GLU A 47 3.53 -3.92 9.97
CA GLU A 47 3.10 -5.14 10.66
C GLU A 47 2.35 -4.86 11.97
N VAL A 48 2.85 -3.92 12.78
CA VAL A 48 2.13 -3.45 13.97
C VAL A 48 0.79 -2.81 13.58
N LEU A 49 0.75 -2.02 12.50
CA LEU A 49 -0.48 -1.40 12.02
C LEU A 49 -1.52 -2.45 11.58
N ARG A 50 -1.11 -3.53 10.91
CA ARG A 50 -2.00 -4.65 10.54
C ARG A 50 -2.70 -5.27 11.73
N LYS A 51 -2.02 -5.32 12.88
CA LYS A 51 -2.49 -5.94 14.12
C LYS A 51 -3.25 -4.97 15.03
N THR A 52 -3.18 -3.68 14.76
CA THR A 52 -3.75 -2.63 15.61
C THR A 52 -4.84 -1.85 14.87
N TRP A 53 -4.78 -0.52 14.84
CA TRP A 53 -5.87 0.32 14.37
C TRP A 53 -6.13 0.18 12.87
N ALA A 54 -5.17 -0.30 12.09
CA ALA A 54 -5.33 -0.52 10.66
C ALA A 54 -5.74 -1.96 10.31
N LYS A 55 -6.13 -2.78 11.30
CA LYS A 55 -6.64 -4.12 11.07
C LYS A 55 -7.88 -4.09 10.17
N GLU A 56 -7.84 -4.88 9.10
CA GLU A 56 -9.00 -5.05 8.23
C GLU A 56 -10.08 -5.84 8.98
N ARG A 57 -11.32 -5.37 8.87
CA ARG A 57 -12.46 -5.95 9.59
C ARG A 57 -13.78 -5.53 8.98
N LEU A 58 -14.79 -6.37 9.19
CA LEU A 58 -16.18 -5.98 8.98
C LEU A 58 -16.66 -5.17 10.18
N TYR A 59 -17.28 -4.01 9.92
CA TYR A 59 -17.89 -3.17 10.93
C TYR A 59 -19.32 -2.82 10.49
N LYS A 60 -20.31 -3.25 11.27
CA LYS A 60 -21.75 -3.07 10.96
C LYS A 60 -22.14 -3.52 9.55
N GLY A 61 -21.58 -4.65 9.09
CA GLY A 61 -21.88 -5.22 7.77
C GLY A 61 -21.11 -4.61 6.60
N ALA A 62 -20.22 -3.64 6.83
CA ALA A 62 -19.39 -3.04 5.79
C ALA A 62 -17.89 -3.21 6.07
N TRP A 63 -17.08 -3.32 5.03
CA TRP A 63 -15.64 -3.55 5.16
C TRP A 63 -14.87 -2.27 5.49
N ILE A 64 -13.94 -2.40 6.43
CA ILE A 64 -12.82 -1.47 6.60
C ILE A 64 -11.60 -2.14 5.98
N ARG A 65 -11.08 -1.55 4.91
CA ARG A 65 -9.91 -2.03 4.15
C ARG A 65 -8.70 -1.14 4.38
N ARG A 66 -7.52 -1.68 4.15
CA ARG A 66 -6.25 -0.98 4.32
C ARG A 66 -5.38 -1.14 3.09
N LEU A 67 -4.74 -0.06 2.69
CA LEU A 67 -3.69 -0.03 1.67
C LEU A 67 -2.48 0.73 2.22
N PHE A 68 -1.29 0.17 1.99
CA PHE A 68 -0.05 0.90 2.19
C PHE A 68 0.41 1.45 0.85
N ILE A 69 0.60 2.78 0.76
CA ILE A 69 1.25 3.40 -0.39
C ILE A 69 2.71 3.62 -0.06
N VAL A 70 3.57 3.02 -0.88
CA VAL A 70 5.02 3.00 -0.71
C VAL A 70 5.68 3.49 -2.00
N GLY A 71 6.76 4.27 -1.83
CA GLY A 71 7.65 4.60 -2.93
C GLY A 71 8.79 3.58 -3.05
N THR A 72 9.65 3.75 -4.05
CA THR A 72 10.90 3.00 -4.19
C THR A 72 12.06 3.75 -3.52
N SER A 73 13.12 3.03 -3.12
CA SER A 73 14.37 3.70 -2.76
C SER A 73 14.98 4.37 -4.01
N GLY A 74 15.56 5.56 -3.82
CA GLY A 74 16.36 6.23 -4.84
C GLY A 74 17.80 5.73 -4.91
N VAL A 75 18.20 4.81 -4.02
CA VAL A 75 19.52 4.17 -4.01
C VAL A 75 19.39 2.78 -4.64
N ASP A 76 20.05 2.56 -5.78
CA ASP A 76 19.86 1.36 -6.59
C ASP A 76 20.14 0.05 -5.83
N GLN A 77 21.19 0.02 -5.02
CA GLN A 77 21.53 -1.15 -4.20
C GLN A 77 20.42 -1.53 -3.21
N GLU A 78 19.77 -0.53 -2.60
CA GLU A 78 18.65 -0.78 -1.68
C GLU A 78 17.34 -1.07 -2.42
N LYS A 79 17.15 -0.48 -3.60
CA LYS A 79 15.91 -0.56 -4.38
C LYS A 79 15.53 -2.00 -4.69
N ALA A 80 16.46 -2.80 -5.23
CA ALA A 80 16.18 -4.19 -5.57
C ALA A 80 15.76 -4.99 -4.33
N LYS A 81 16.56 -4.91 -3.25
CA LYS A 81 16.27 -5.59 -1.98
C LYS A 81 14.91 -5.20 -1.40
N LEU A 82 14.63 -3.89 -1.33
CA LEU A 82 13.40 -3.39 -0.73
C LEU A 82 12.16 -3.72 -1.58
N ASN A 83 12.27 -3.68 -2.90
CA ASN A 83 11.17 -4.07 -3.77
C ASN A 83 10.86 -5.56 -3.66
N THR A 84 11.88 -6.43 -3.54
CA THR A 84 11.67 -7.87 -3.29
C THR A 84 10.95 -8.10 -1.96
N LEU A 85 11.34 -7.39 -0.89
CA LEU A 85 10.65 -7.50 0.41
C LEU A 85 9.19 -7.01 0.34
N LEU A 86 8.92 -5.93 -0.40
CA LEU A 86 7.57 -5.44 -0.63
C LEU A 86 6.72 -6.43 -1.45
N GLN A 87 7.29 -7.10 -2.43
CA GLN A 87 6.59 -8.15 -3.18
C GLN A 87 6.20 -9.31 -2.26
N MET A 88 7.12 -9.79 -1.42
CA MET A 88 6.82 -10.85 -0.45
C MET A 88 5.70 -10.44 0.51
N GLU A 89 5.74 -9.18 0.98
CA GLU A 89 4.70 -8.62 1.85
C GLU A 89 3.34 -8.49 1.13
N GLN A 90 3.34 -8.15 -0.16
CA GLN A 90 2.13 -8.12 -1.01
C GLN A 90 1.58 -9.54 -1.22
N ASP A 91 2.42 -10.53 -1.43
CA ASP A 91 1.97 -11.91 -1.63
C ASP A 91 1.36 -12.48 -0.33
N GLU A 92 1.86 -12.05 0.84
CA GLU A 92 1.36 -12.49 2.15
C GLU A 92 0.08 -11.75 2.59
N PHE A 93 -0.01 -10.43 2.36
CA PHE A 93 -1.07 -9.57 2.91
C PHE A 93 -1.92 -8.82 1.87
N GLY A 94 -1.63 -9.05 0.59
CA GLY A 94 -2.25 -8.43 -0.58
C GLY A 94 -3.75 -8.57 -0.64
#